data_AF-A0A529FMA4-F1
#
_entry.id   AF-A0A529FMA4-F1
#
_cell.length_a   1.000
_cell.length_b   1.000
_cell.length_c   1.000
_cell.angle_alpha   90.00
_cell.angle_beta   90.00
_cell.angle_gamma   90.00
#
_symmetry.space_group_name_H-M   'P 1'
#
loop_
_entity.id
_entity.type
_entity.pdbx_description
1 polymer ?
#
loop_
_entity_poly.entity_id
_entity_poly.type
_entity_poly.pdbx_seq_one_letter_code
_entity_poly.pdbx_strand_id
1 'polypeptide(L)'
;MRALPVAVYTTDKQGLITFFNEAAAELWGHRPVLNEDRWCGSWKLRHLDGSKMAHEECPMAIALREEKDVRWGRAIAERPNGELIPFSA
;
A
#
# COMPACT_ATOMS: atom_id res chain seq x y z
N MET A 1 -0.11 -3.12 -17.21
CA MET A 1 -0.14 -3.10 -15.72
C MET A 1 0.31 -4.41 -15.08
N ARG A 2 -0.11 -5.59 -15.56
CA ARG A 2 0.26 -6.89 -14.93
C ARG A 2 1.75 -7.29 -14.99
N ALA A 3 2.51 -6.81 -15.97
CA ALA A 3 3.93 -7.14 -16.15
C ALA A 3 4.89 -5.95 -15.90
N LEU A 4 4.43 -4.92 -15.19
CA LEU A 4 5.31 -3.79 -14.84
C LEU A 4 6.28 -4.22 -13.73
N PRO A 5 7.56 -3.81 -13.77
CA PRO A 5 8.53 -4.10 -12.71
C PRO A 5 8.30 -3.23 -11.45
N VAL A 6 7.14 -2.59 -11.35
CA VAL A 6 6.76 -1.69 -10.25
C VAL A 6 5.47 -2.21 -9.64
N ALA A 7 5.39 -2.20 -8.31
CA ALA A 7 4.20 -2.54 -7.56
C ALA A 7 3.05 -1.58 -7.90
N VAL A 8 1.92 -2.13 -8.37
CA VAL A 8 0.73 -1.36 -8.71
C VAL A 8 -0.50 -2.03 -8.11
N TYR A 9 -1.36 -1.22 -7.51
CA TYR A 9 -2.68 -1.63 -7.06
C TYR A 9 -3.67 -0.48 -7.26
N THR A 10 -4.96 -0.81 -7.24
CA THR A 10 -6.04 0.17 -7.31
C THR A 10 -7.04 -0.10 -6.21
N THR A 11 -7.77 0.94 -5.83
CA THR A 11 -8.87 0.88 -4.88
C THR A 11 -10.15 1.42 -5.50
N ASP A 12 -11.30 1.12 -4.89
CA ASP A 12 -12.53 1.85 -5.13
C ASP A 12 -12.61 3.13 -4.27
N LYS A 13 -13.73 3.86 -4.37
CA LYS A 13 -13.95 5.09 -3.58
C LYS A 13 -14.01 4.87 -2.07
N GLN A 14 -14.23 3.64 -1.62
CA GLN A 14 -14.31 3.27 -0.21
C GLN A 14 -12.96 2.76 0.31
N GLY A 15 -11.93 2.75 -0.56
CA GLY A 15 -10.60 2.27 -0.25
C GLY A 15 -10.42 0.77 -0.44
N LEU A 16 -11.43 0.02 -0.88
CA LEU A 16 -11.31 -1.42 -1.07
C LEU A 16 -10.39 -1.73 -2.24
N ILE A 17 -9.41 -2.62 -2.04
CA ILE A 17 -8.47 -3.00 -3.10
C ILE A 17 -9.22 -3.77 -4.18
N THR A 18 -9.23 -3.24 -5.39
CA THR A 18 -9.94 -3.83 -6.55
C THR A 18 -9.01 -4.57 -7.50
N PHE A 19 -7.72 -4.27 -7.44
CA PHE A 19 -6.69 -4.92 -8.25
C PHE A 19 -5.31 -4.73 -7.62
N PHE A 20 -4.42 -5.70 -7.81
CA PHE A 20 -2.98 -5.56 -7.63
C PHE A 20 -2.22 -6.43 -8.64
N ASN A 21 -0.96 -6.08 -8.93
CA ASN A 21 -0.06 -6.91 -9.74
C ASN A 21 0.89 -7.76 -8.88
N GLU A 22 1.61 -8.68 -9.51
CA GLU A 22 2.54 -9.59 -8.81
C GLU A 22 3.66 -8.85 -8.08
N ALA A 23 4.18 -7.76 -8.66
CA ALA A 23 5.19 -6.93 -8.01
C ALA A 23 4.68 -6.31 -6.69
N ALA A 24 3.39 -5.98 -6.58
CA ALA A 24 2.79 -5.51 -5.34
C ALA A 24 2.68 -6.62 -4.29
N ALA A 25 2.24 -7.81 -4.68
CA ALA A 25 2.19 -8.97 -3.78
C ALA A 25 3.59 -9.34 -3.27
N GLU A 26 4.61 -9.28 -4.14
CA GLU A 26 6.00 -9.49 -3.77
C GLU A 26 6.49 -8.41 -2.80
N LEU A 27 6.23 -7.13 -3.08
CA LEU A 27 6.58 -6.03 -2.17
C LEU A 27 5.99 -6.26 -0.77
N TRP A 28 4.68 -6.55 -0.70
CA TRP A 28 3.98 -6.76 0.57
C TRP A 28 4.34 -8.09 1.26
N GLY A 29 4.93 -9.04 0.53
CA GLY A 29 5.24 -10.38 1.04
C GLY A 29 4.00 -11.23 1.30
N HIS A 30 2.82 -10.78 0.85
CA HIS A 30 1.56 -11.48 0.96
C HIS A 30 0.55 -10.94 -0.07
N ARG A 31 -0.62 -11.60 -0.17
CA ARG A 31 -1.69 -11.20 -1.10
C ARG A 31 -2.91 -10.72 -0.31
N PRO A 32 -3.32 -9.45 -0.47
CA PRO A 32 -4.56 -8.97 0.13
C PRO A 32 -5.78 -9.62 -0.54
N VAL A 33 -6.90 -9.63 0.17
CA VAL A 33 -8.20 -10.06 -0.31
C VAL A 33 -8.87 -8.90 -1.06
N LEU A 34 -9.14 -9.10 -2.35
CA LEU A 34 -9.80 -8.11 -3.18
C LEU A 34 -11.22 -7.83 -2.68
N ASN A 35 -11.61 -6.56 -2.69
CA ASN A 35 -12.90 -6.06 -2.22
C ASN A 35 -13.16 -6.23 -0.71
N GLU A 36 -12.13 -6.55 0.08
CA GLU A 36 -12.20 -6.65 1.54
C GLU A 36 -11.13 -5.77 2.20
N ASP A 37 -9.86 -5.96 1.82
CA ASP A 37 -8.75 -5.18 2.35
C ASP A 37 -8.80 -3.73 1.86
N ARG A 38 -8.42 -2.79 2.73
CA ARG A 38 -8.56 -1.35 2.50
C ARG A 38 -7.23 -0.61 2.41
N TRP A 39 -7.27 0.48 1.64
CA TRP A 39 -6.27 1.53 1.49
C TRP A 39 -4.98 1.09 0.80
N CYS A 40 -4.31 0.05 1.29
CA CYS A 40 -3.19 -0.59 0.59
C CYS A 40 -3.00 -2.04 1.06
N GLY A 41 -2.32 -2.85 0.25
CA GLY A 41 -2.08 -4.26 0.59
C GLY A 41 -0.92 -4.50 1.55
N SER A 42 -0.23 -3.47 2.04
CA SER A 42 0.86 -3.67 3.01
C SER A 42 0.33 -4.25 4.30
N TRP A 43 1.00 -5.29 4.83
CA TRP A 43 0.62 -5.90 6.11
C TRP A 43 0.70 -4.90 7.27
N LYS A 44 1.83 -4.21 7.42
CA LYS A 44 1.91 -2.98 8.23
C LYS A 44 2.70 -1.92 7.47
N LEU A 45 2.31 -0.66 7.67
CA LEU A 45 3.03 0.51 7.19
C LEU A 45 3.82 1.15 8.33
N ARG A 46 4.99 1.65 7.98
CA ARG A 46 5.85 2.42 8.89
C ARG A 46 6.37 3.66 8.20
N HIS A 47 6.55 4.71 9.00
CA HIS A 47 7.33 5.88 8.61
C HIS A 47 8.81 5.51 8.49
N LEU A 48 9.60 6.40 7.88
CA LEU A 48 11.05 6.16 7.69
C LEU A 48 11.84 6.14 9.00
N ASP A 49 11.30 6.71 10.07
CA ASP A 49 11.85 6.61 11.42
C ASP A 49 11.51 5.27 12.11
N GLY A 50 10.76 4.40 11.43
CA GLY A 50 10.34 3.09 11.92
C GLY A 50 9.06 3.10 12.75
N SER A 51 8.49 4.27 13.08
CA SER A 51 7.21 4.37 13.78
C SER A 51 6.06 3.77 12.96
N LYS A 52 5.05 3.24 13.64
CA LYS A 52 3.87 2.65 12.97
C LYS A 52 3.05 3.75 12.33
N MET A 53 2.52 3.47 11.15
CA MET A 53 1.60 4.34 10.45
C MET A 53 0.28 3.60 10.31
N ALA A 54 -0.82 4.22 10.72
CA ALA A 54 -2.14 3.63 10.49
C ALA A 54 -2.46 3.65 9.00
N HIS A 55 -3.19 2.65 8.51
CA HIS A 55 -3.57 2.61 7.10
C HIS A 55 -4.48 3.80 6.71
N GLU A 56 -5.27 4.35 7.63
CA GLU A 56 -6.07 5.57 7.35
C GLU A 56 -5.22 6.85 7.23
N GLU A 57 -3.95 6.78 7.61
CA GLU A 57 -2.96 7.85 7.47
C GLU A 57 -2.10 7.69 6.22
N CYS A 58 -2.25 6.58 5.48
CA CYS A 58 -1.55 6.42 4.21
C CYS A 58 -2.12 7.37 3.15
N PRO A 59 -1.33 7.79 2.14
CA PRO A 59 -1.75 8.67 1.06
C PRO A 59 -2.94 8.18 0.27
N MET A 60 -3.15 6.86 0.14
CA MET A 60 -4.37 6.40 -0.53
C MET A 60 -5.62 6.80 0.26
N ALA A 61 -5.59 6.62 1.58
CA ALA A 61 -6.68 7.07 2.45
C ALA A 61 -6.83 8.60 2.45
N ILE A 62 -5.72 9.34 2.47
CA ILE A 62 -5.72 10.82 2.40
C ILE A 62 -6.28 11.28 1.04
N ALA A 63 -5.80 10.72 -0.07
CA ALA A 63 -6.23 11.09 -1.42
C ALA A 63 -7.73 10.84 -1.63
N LEU A 64 -8.25 9.72 -1.13
CA LEU A 64 -9.68 9.42 -1.17
C LEU A 64 -10.51 10.35 -0.28
N ARG A 65 -10.00 10.71 0.92
CA ARG A 65 -10.68 11.61 1.84
C ARG A 65 -10.70 13.06 1.36
N GLU A 66 -9.61 13.52 0.76
CA GLU A 66 -9.44 14.91 0.32
C GLU A 66 -9.81 15.13 -1.15
N GLU A 67 -10.07 14.05 -1.90
CA GLU A 67 -10.35 14.06 -3.34
C GLU A 67 -9.26 14.79 -4.14
N LYS A 68 -7.99 14.52 -3.79
CA LYS A 68 -6.81 15.16 -4.38
C LYS A 68 -5.71 14.16 -4.67
N ASP A 69 -4.92 14.47 -5.69
CA ASP A 69 -3.68 13.77 -5.96
C ASP A 69 -2.68 14.02 -4.81
N VAL A 70 -2.38 12.96 -4.06
CA VAL A 70 -1.35 12.99 -3.02
C VAL A 70 -0.12 12.26 -3.56
N ARG A 71 0.97 13.01 -3.77
CA ARG A 71 2.27 12.39 -4.01
C ARG A 71 2.85 11.93 -2.70
N TRP A 72 3.34 10.69 -2.66
CA TRP A 72 4.20 10.28 -1.57
C TRP A 72 5.68 10.46 -1.93
N GLY A 73 6.51 10.12 -0.96
CA GLY A 73 7.94 10.04 -1.03
C GLY A 73 8.31 8.59 -0.75
N ARG A 74 8.59 8.28 0.53
CA ARG A 74 9.05 6.94 0.93
C ARG A 74 8.37 6.47 2.22
N ALA A 75 8.15 5.17 2.31
CA ALA A 75 7.65 4.49 3.49
C ALA A 75 8.33 3.11 3.62
N ILE A 76 8.01 2.39 4.69
CA ILE A 76 8.50 1.02 4.92
C ILE A 76 7.27 0.09 5.01
N ALA A 77 7.27 -0.97 4.20
CA ALA A 77 6.35 -2.09 4.34
C ALA A 77 6.97 -3.13 5.27
N GLU A 78 6.31 -3.42 6.39
CA GLU A 78 6.66 -4.58 7.20
C GLU A 78 5.83 -5.77 6.72
N ARG A 79 6.54 -6.83 6.29
CA ARG A 79 5.96 -8.08 5.83
C ARG A 79 5.53 -8.96 7.02
N PRO A 80 4.65 -9.97 6.82
CA PRO A 80 4.23 -10.86 7.90
C PRO A 80 5.38 -11.64 8.59
N ASN A 81 6.48 -11.87 7.86
CA ASN A 81 7.69 -12.51 8.39
C ASN A 81 8.59 -11.55 9.22
N GLY A 82 8.20 -10.28 9.36
CA GLY A 82 8.94 -9.24 10.09
C GLY A 82 9.98 -8.48 9.26
N GLU A 83 10.17 -8.82 7.98
CA GLU A 83 11.07 -8.11 7.08
C GLU A 83 10.56 -6.68 6.81
N LEU A 84 11.49 -5.73 6.76
CA LEU A 84 11.20 -4.31 6.53
C LEU A 84 11.69 -3.92 5.14
N ILE A 85 10.77 -3.59 4.24
CA ILE A 85 11.08 -3.20 2.86
C ILE A 85 10.81 -1.71 2.68
N PRO A 86 11.86 -0.87 2.55
CA PRO A 86 11.70 0.51 2.14
C PRO A 86 11.22 0.58 0.69
N PHE A 87 10.26 1.44 0.41
CA PHE A 87 9.78 1.68 -0.95
C PHE A 87 9.46 3.16 -1.18
N SER A 88 9.40 3.55 -2.45
CA SER A 88 8.93 4.86 -2.89
C SER A 88 7.58 4.70 -3.57
N ALA A 89 6.64 5.61 -3.27
CA ALA A 89 5.28 5.62 -3.79
C ALA A 89 4.99 6.88 -4.61
#